data_AF-A0A9D5BGA1-F1
#
_entry.id   AF-A0A9D5BGA1-F1
#
_cell.length_a   1.000
_cell.length_b   1.000
_cell.length_c   1.000
_cell.angle_alpha   90.00
_cell.angle_beta   90.00
_cell.angle_gamma   90.00
#
_symmetry.space_group_name_H-M   'P 1'
#
loop_
_entity.id
_entity.type
_entity.pdbx_description
1 polymer ?
#
loop_
_entity_poly.entity_id
_entity_poly.type
_entity_poly.pdbx_seq_one_letter_code
_entity_poly.pdbx_strand_id
1 'polypeptide(L)'
;MGIERTLGDRKGRDFCELPKETITNSRSRRNRRRHKMPPVQILFETCKEVFASSGTGIVPPAQDIDKLQSVLDGIKPEDVDLRPDMPYFMANASHRRPKITYLHIYECEKFSMGIFCLPPSGVIPLHNHPGMTVFSKLLFGTMHIKSYDWVVDLPPQSPTIVKPSESQVPDLRLAKVKVDADFTAPCNPSILYPEDGGNMHVFTAVTACAFLDVLGPPYSDVDGRHCTYYTDYPFSNFSVEGLSIPEEDNNVYEWLQEKDQLEDLKVEGKMYSGPTIVEN
;
A
#
# COMPACT_ATOMS: atom_id res chain seq x y z
N MET A 1 9.84 5.03 -6.28
CA MET A 1 9.32 6.18 -7.09
C MET A 1 9.71 7.48 -6.39
N GLY A 2 10.89 8.04 -6.71
CA GLY A 2 11.29 9.36 -6.21
C GLY A 2 10.96 10.43 -7.25
N ILE A 3 10.18 11.44 -6.88
CA ILE A 3 9.91 12.60 -7.75
C ILE A 3 10.64 13.81 -7.15
N GLU A 4 11.59 14.36 -7.91
CA GLU A 4 12.33 15.58 -7.59
C GLU A 4 11.39 16.80 -7.50
N ARG A 5 11.55 17.60 -6.44
CA ARG A 5 10.81 18.86 -6.22
C ARG A 5 11.61 20.04 -6.77
N THR A 6 11.02 20.83 -7.67
CA THR A 6 11.51 22.17 -8.00
C THR A 6 10.55 23.22 -7.43
N LEU A 7 11.06 24.10 -6.55
CA LEU A 7 10.32 25.18 -5.91
C LEU A 7 10.99 26.51 -6.29
N GLY A 8 10.24 27.37 -6.97
CA GLY A 8 10.67 28.69 -7.41
C GLY A 8 9.82 29.80 -6.79
N ASP A 9 10.54 30.85 -6.39
CA ASP A 9 10.15 32.27 -6.23
C ASP A 9 9.54 32.86 -4.93
N ARG A 10 10.44 33.55 -4.22
CA ARG A 10 10.51 35.02 -3.98
C ARG A 10 9.38 35.77 -3.25
N LYS A 11 9.72 36.18 -2.02
CA LYS A 11 9.71 37.53 -1.40
C LYS A 11 8.58 38.54 -1.73
N GLY A 12 7.97 39.08 -0.65
CA GLY A 12 7.41 40.44 -0.62
C GLY A 12 6.70 40.77 0.69
N ARG A 13 7.08 41.87 1.34
CA ARG A 13 6.59 42.38 2.64
C ARG A 13 5.41 43.34 2.41
N ASP A 14 4.52 43.52 3.40
CA ASP A 14 4.38 44.80 4.13
C ASP A 14 3.25 44.79 5.18
N PHE A 15 3.53 45.53 6.24
CA PHE A 15 2.73 45.78 7.44
C PHE A 15 1.64 46.83 7.19
N CYS A 16 0.48 46.70 7.87
CA CYS A 16 -0.32 47.84 8.31
C CYS A 16 -1.14 47.45 9.55
N GLU A 17 -0.88 48.14 10.66
CA GLU A 17 -1.63 48.07 11.92
C GLU A 17 -2.93 48.89 11.83
N LEU A 18 -3.99 48.41 12.47
CA LEU A 18 -5.24 49.15 12.72
C LEU A 18 -5.73 48.93 14.17
N PRO A 19 -6.48 49.88 14.77
CA PRO A 19 -6.42 50.19 16.19
C PRO A 19 -7.33 49.37 17.11
N LYS A 20 -6.96 49.38 18.39
CA LYS A 20 -7.63 48.74 19.54
C LYS A 20 -8.82 49.55 20.05
N GLU A 21 -10.00 48.95 20.08
CA GLU A 21 -11.18 49.28 20.92
C GLU A 21 -12.10 48.05 20.90
N THR A 22 -12.86 47.59 21.89
CA THR A 22 -13.03 47.84 23.32
C THR A 22 -13.70 46.56 23.86
N ILE A 23 -13.32 46.09 25.05
CA ILE A 23 -13.83 44.85 25.66
C ILE A 23 -15.30 45.05 26.08
N THR A 24 -16.24 44.52 25.31
CA THR A 24 -17.64 44.33 25.75
C THR A 24 -17.88 42.89 26.14
N ASN A 25 -18.07 42.67 27.45
CA ASN A 25 -18.51 41.43 28.05
C ASN A 25 -19.90 41.03 27.52
N SER A 26 -19.95 40.19 26.49
CA SER A 26 -21.13 39.39 26.18
C SER A 26 -20.78 37.92 26.35
N ARG A 27 -21.28 37.32 27.43
CA ARG A 27 -21.28 35.86 27.63
C ARG A 27 -22.20 35.23 26.60
N SER A 28 -21.76 35.16 25.36
CA SER A 28 -22.32 34.21 24.39
C SER A 28 -21.83 32.83 24.80
N ARG A 29 -22.77 31.95 25.15
CA ARG A 29 -22.54 30.51 25.24
C ARG A 29 -22.22 30.02 23.83
N ARG A 30 -20.99 30.26 23.36
CA ARG A 30 -20.40 29.55 22.23
C ARG A 30 -20.27 28.11 22.69
N ASN A 31 -21.17 27.26 22.21
CA ASN A 31 -20.95 25.83 22.15
C ASN A 31 -19.55 25.62 21.57
N ARG A 32 -18.57 25.29 22.42
CA ARG A 32 -17.30 24.71 21.98
C ARG A 32 -17.69 23.40 21.30
N ARG A 33 -17.95 23.44 19.99
CA ARG A 33 -17.80 22.27 19.14
C ARG A 33 -16.37 21.82 19.41
N ARG A 34 -16.20 20.76 20.21
CA ARG A 34 -14.94 20.00 20.23
C ARG A 34 -14.70 19.70 18.75
N HIS A 35 -13.72 20.36 18.13
CA HIS A 35 -13.30 19.97 16.79
C HIS A 35 -12.82 18.53 16.95
N LYS A 36 -13.66 17.58 16.51
CA LYS A 36 -13.29 16.18 16.49
C LYS A 36 -12.12 16.09 15.52
N MET A 37 -11.00 15.54 16.00
CA MET A 37 -9.82 15.32 15.17
C MET A 37 -10.24 14.53 13.92
N PRO A 38 -9.82 14.94 12.71
CA PRO A 38 -10.13 14.20 11.49
C PRO A 38 -9.62 12.76 11.59
N PRO A 39 -10.35 11.74 11.07
CA PRO A 39 -9.89 10.35 11.13
C PRO A 39 -8.52 10.12 10.50
N VAL A 40 -8.18 10.83 9.41
CA VAL A 40 -6.85 10.78 8.79
C VAL A 40 -5.74 11.31 9.71
N GLN A 41 -6.03 12.30 10.57
CA GLN A 41 -5.09 12.75 11.60
C GLN A 41 -4.93 11.71 12.71
N ILE A 42 -6.02 11.05 13.13
CA ILE A 42 -5.98 9.97 14.12
C ILE A 42 -5.12 8.80 13.59
N LEU A 43 -5.29 8.45 12.30
CA LEU A 43 -4.45 7.46 11.64
C LEU A 43 -2.98 7.87 11.67
N PHE A 44 -2.67 9.11 11.28
CA PHE A 44 -1.31 9.63 11.30
C PHE A 44 -0.64 9.56 12.68
N GLU A 45 -1.29 10.05 13.73
CA GLU A 45 -0.74 10.00 15.09
C GLU A 45 -0.57 8.55 15.57
N THR A 46 -1.50 7.66 15.21
CA THR A 46 -1.38 6.23 15.51
C THR A 46 -0.18 5.61 14.80
N CYS A 47 0.05 5.95 13.53
CA CYS A 47 1.22 5.48 12.79
C CYS A 47 2.53 5.96 13.41
N LYS A 48 2.60 7.22 13.89
CA LYS A 48 3.78 7.73 14.60
C LYS A 48 4.13 6.90 15.82
N GLU A 49 3.14 6.46 16.58
CA GLU A 49 3.34 5.62 17.77
C GLU A 49 3.74 4.20 17.37
N VAL A 50 2.98 3.57 16.49
CA VAL A 50 3.16 2.16 16.06
C VAL A 50 4.52 1.96 15.37
N PHE A 51 4.95 2.91 14.55
CA PHE A 51 6.18 2.84 13.78
C PHE A 51 7.33 3.65 14.41
N ALA A 52 7.23 4.11 15.65
CA ALA A 52 8.28 4.89 16.33
C ALA A 52 9.63 4.15 16.32
N SER A 53 9.59 2.83 16.55
CA SER A 53 10.75 1.93 16.55
C SER A 53 10.89 1.14 15.24
N SER A 54 10.20 1.55 14.17
CA SER A 54 10.20 0.87 12.88
C SER A 54 11.61 0.83 12.25
N GLY A 55 11.87 -0.24 11.51
CA GLY A 55 13.10 -0.49 10.76
C GLY A 55 12.92 -1.72 9.86
N THR A 56 13.85 -1.96 8.94
CA THR A 56 13.80 -3.12 8.04
C THR A 56 13.66 -4.42 8.83
N GLY A 57 12.59 -5.17 8.58
CA GLY A 57 12.29 -6.45 9.23
C GLY A 57 11.74 -6.36 10.65
N ILE A 58 11.58 -5.15 11.21
CA ILE A 58 11.04 -4.96 12.56
C ILE A 58 9.52 -4.85 12.48
N VAL A 59 8.84 -5.89 12.95
CA VAL A 59 7.37 -5.94 13.04
C VAL A 59 6.90 -5.21 14.31
N PRO A 60 5.89 -4.31 14.24
CA PRO A 60 5.33 -3.66 15.42
C PRO A 60 4.75 -4.67 16.42
N PRO A 61 4.70 -4.36 17.73
CA PRO A 61 4.05 -5.22 18.72
C PRO A 61 2.58 -5.50 18.41
N ALA A 62 2.06 -6.67 18.76
CA ALA A 62 0.69 -7.08 18.46
C ALA A 62 -0.38 -6.07 18.93
N GLN A 63 -0.23 -5.49 20.12
CA GLN A 63 -1.14 -4.45 20.62
C GLN A 63 -1.18 -3.19 19.74
N ASP A 64 -0.05 -2.85 19.12
CA ASP A 64 0.09 -1.67 18.26
C ASP A 64 -0.47 -1.97 16.87
N ILE A 65 -0.28 -3.21 16.39
CA ILE A 65 -0.94 -3.75 15.19
C ILE A 65 -2.47 -3.68 15.35
N ASP A 66 -3.01 -4.24 16.43
CA ASP A 66 -4.46 -4.26 16.69
C ASP A 66 -5.03 -2.84 16.76
N LYS A 67 -4.28 -1.91 17.38
CA LYS A 67 -4.64 -0.50 17.45
C LYS A 67 -4.70 0.12 16.07
N LEU A 68 -3.68 -0.07 15.23
CA LEU A 68 -3.65 0.49 13.88
C LEU A 68 -4.72 -0.12 12.98
N GLN A 69 -4.95 -1.43 13.05
CA GLN A 69 -6.04 -2.11 12.34
C GLN A 69 -7.40 -1.54 12.74
N SER A 70 -7.65 -1.34 14.04
CA SER A 70 -8.90 -0.77 14.54
C SER A 70 -9.12 0.67 14.03
N VAL A 71 -8.05 1.47 13.97
CA VAL A 71 -8.14 2.84 13.44
C VAL A 71 -8.40 2.82 11.94
N LEU A 72 -7.69 1.97 11.18
CA LEU A 72 -7.89 1.81 9.75
C LEU A 72 -9.32 1.35 9.46
N ASP A 73 -9.83 0.32 10.14
CA ASP A 73 -11.17 -0.24 9.93
C ASP A 73 -12.28 0.83 10.00
N GLY A 74 -12.11 1.82 10.88
CA GLY A 74 -13.03 2.95 11.02
C GLY A 74 -12.99 3.98 9.89
N ILE A 75 -11.99 3.97 9.00
CA ILE A 75 -11.82 4.97 7.92
C ILE A 75 -12.77 4.68 6.76
N LYS A 76 -13.47 5.72 6.33
CA LYS A 76 -14.37 5.71 5.19
C LYS A 76 -13.81 6.55 4.02
N PRO A 77 -14.32 6.35 2.79
CA PRO A 77 -13.91 7.18 1.64
C PRO A 77 -14.03 8.68 1.90
N GLU A 78 -15.08 9.13 2.61
CA GLU A 78 -15.33 10.55 2.86
C GLU A 78 -14.33 11.17 3.84
N ASP A 79 -13.74 10.36 4.73
CA ASP A 79 -12.73 10.83 5.69
C ASP A 79 -11.42 11.22 5.00
N VAL A 80 -11.23 10.75 3.77
CA VAL A 80 -10.09 11.02 2.90
C VAL A 80 -10.49 11.75 1.60
N ASP A 81 -11.64 12.43 1.61
CA ASP A 81 -12.18 13.20 0.47
C ASP A 81 -12.21 12.41 -0.85
N LEU A 82 -12.51 11.11 -0.80
CA LEU A 82 -12.71 10.29 -1.98
C LEU A 82 -14.18 10.14 -2.33
N ARG A 83 -14.46 10.17 -3.63
CA ARG A 83 -15.78 9.84 -4.18
C ARG A 83 -15.63 8.91 -5.38
N PRO A 84 -16.49 7.89 -5.55
CA PRO A 84 -16.40 6.97 -6.68
C PRO A 84 -16.56 7.64 -8.07
N ASP A 85 -17.12 8.84 -8.14
CA ASP A 85 -17.33 9.61 -9.38
C ASP A 85 -16.11 10.46 -9.79
N MET A 86 -15.02 10.42 -9.02
CA MET A 86 -13.82 11.16 -9.36
C MET A 86 -13.16 10.65 -10.64
N PRO A 87 -12.48 11.52 -11.41
CA PRO A 87 -11.79 11.13 -12.64
C PRO A 87 -10.75 10.02 -12.48
N TYR A 88 -10.23 9.80 -11.26
CA TYR A 88 -9.24 8.77 -10.95
C TYR A 88 -9.75 7.35 -11.17
N PHE A 89 -11.08 7.17 -11.16
CA PHE A 89 -11.75 5.87 -11.23
C PHE A 89 -12.34 5.57 -12.62
N MET A 90 -12.16 6.48 -13.57
CA MET A 90 -12.70 6.37 -14.92
C MET A 90 -11.69 5.69 -15.85
N ALA A 91 -12.12 4.65 -16.55
CA ALA A 91 -11.29 4.01 -17.57
C ALA A 91 -11.24 4.88 -18.84
N ASN A 92 -10.04 5.17 -19.33
CA ASN A 92 -9.87 5.79 -20.64
C ASN A 92 -9.95 4.70 -21.71
N ALA A 93 -10.99 4.71 -22.53
CA ALA A 93 -11.23 3.71 -23.58
C ALA A 93 -10.11 3.57 -24.63
N SER A 94 -9.18 4.53 -24.67
CA SER A 94 -8.04 4.56 -25.60
C SER A 94 -6.80 3.78 -25.15
N HIS A 95 -6.76 3.30 -23.90
CA HIS A 95 -5.58 2.63 -23.34
C HIS A 95 -5.85 1.14 -23.13
N ARG A 96 -4.86 0.27 -23.47
CA ARG A 96 -4.95 -1.18 -23.21
C ARG A 96 -5.13 -1.52 -21.73
N ARG A 97 -4.54 -0.72 -20.84
CA ARG A 97 -4.75 -0.80 -19.39
C ARG A 97 -5.09 0.58 -18.80
N PRO A 98 -5.97 0.64 -17.79
CA PRO A 98 -6.30 1.90 -17.12
C PRO A 98 -5.09 2.47 -16.37
N LYS A 99 -5.04 3.80 -16.30
CA LYS A 99 -4.05 4.54 -15.51
C LYS A 99 -4.46 4.48 -14.03
N ILE A 100 -3.51 4.19 -13.15
CA ILE A 100 -3.69 4.17 -11.70
C ILE A 100 -3.26 5.53 -11.14
N THR A 101 -4.02 6.07 -10.19
CA THR A 101 -3.65 7.31 -9.50
C THR A 101 -3.19 6.97 -8.08
N TYR A 102 -2.03 7.47 -7.67
CA TYR A 102 -1.54 7.39 -6.29
C TYR A 102 -1.69 8.75 -5.62
N LEU A 103 -2.50 8.83 -4.56
CA LEU A 103 -2.64 10.02 -3.74
C LEU A 103 -1.68 9.91 -2.56
N HIS A 104 -0.61 10.70 -2.58
CA HIS A 104 0.36 10.75 -1.50
C HIS A 104 -0.20 11.55 -0.32
N ILE A 105 -0.31 10.91 0.85
CA ILE A 105 -0.79 11.55 2.08
C ILE A 105 0.38 12.00 2.95
N TYR A 106 1.30 11.08 3.28
CA TYR A 106 2.43 11.36 4.16
C TYR A 106 3.55 10.34 3.94
N GLU A 107 4.80 10.75 4.17
CA GLU A 107 5.96 9.86 4.17
C GLU A 107 7.06 10.42 5.06
N CYS A 108 7.66 9.53 5.86
CA CYS A 108 8.92 9.74 6.55
C CYS A 108 9.75 8.44 6.53
N GLU A 109 10.92 8.42 7.14
CA GLU A 109 11.79 7.24 7.18
C GLU A 109 11.14 6.01 7.86
N LYS A 110 10.13 6.23 8.73
CA LYS A 110 9.52 5.19 9.55
C LYS A 110 8.27 4.57 8.95
N PHE A 111 7.46 5.38 8.25
CA PHE A 111 6.25 4.93 7.59
C PHE A 111 5.81 5.86 6.46
N SER A 112 4.94 5.36 5.59
CA SER A 112 4.23 6.16 4.59
C SER A 112 2.76 5.81 4.57
N MET A 113 1.95 6.77 4.12
CA MET A 113 0.51 6.66 3.94
C MET A 113 0.16 7.12 2.53
N GLY A 114 -0.61 6.32 1.81
CA GLY A 114 -1.04 6.67 0.46
C GLY A 114 -2.25 5.89 0.01
N ILE A 115 -2.95 6.43 -0.99
CA ILE A 115 -4.16 5.81 -1.53
C ILE A 115 -3.93 5.50 -2.99
N PHE A 116 -4.18 4.26 -3.38
CA PHE A 116 -4.27 3.88 -4.78
C PHE A 116 -5.72 3.94 -5.25
N CYS A 117 -5.94 4.64 -6.36
CA CYS A 117 -7.22 4.75 -7.05
C CYS A 117 -7.11 4.02 -8.39
N LEU A 118 -7.89 2.95 -8.54
CA LEU A 118 -7.87 2.06 -9.69
C LEU A 118 -9.22 2.15 -10.41
N PRO A 119 -9.24 2.49 -11.71
CA PRO A 119 -10.40 2.21 -12.55
C PRO A 119 -10.66 0.70 -12.67
N PRO A 120 -11.85 0.27 -13.14
CA PRO A 120 -12.11 -1.13 -13.47
C PRO A 120 -11.02 -1.69 -14.39
N SER A 121 -10.57 -2.92 -14.11
CA SER A 121 -9.44 -3.59 -14.79
C SER A 121 -8.06 -2.97 -14.56
N GLY A 122 -7.94 -1.99 -13.64
CA GLY A 122 -6.65 -1.50 -13.17
C GLY A 122 -5.89 -2.61 -12.44
N VAL A 123 -4.58 -2.71 -12.68
CA VAL A 123 -3.73 -3.76 -12.06
C VAL A 123 -2.48 -3.13 -11.47
N ILE A 124 -2.23 -3.40 -10.18
CA ILE A 124 -0.90 -3.23 -9.58
C ILE A 124 -0.23 -4.60 -9.67
N PRO A 125 0.75 -4.78 -10.58
CA PRO A 125 1.34 -6.08 -10.88
C PRO A 125 1.95 -6.75 -9.66
N LEU A 126 2.12 -8.06 -9.71
CA LEU A 126 2.72 -8.84 -8.64
C LEU A 126 4.07 -8.25 -8.21
N HIS A 127 4.19 -7.87 -6.94
CA HIS A 127 5.37 -7.22 -6.37
C HIS A 127 5.56 -7.59 -4.89
N ASN A 128 6.76 -7.40 -4.35
CA ASN A 128 7.11 -7.68 -2.95
C ASN A 128 7.18 -6.42 -2.06
N HIS A 129 7.32 -6.63 -0.76
CA HIS A 129 7.48 -5.60 0.27
C HIS A 129 8.64 -5.98 1.22
N PRO A 130 9.90 -5.89 0.78
CA PRO A 130 11.05 -6.47 1.48
C PRO A 130 11.30 -5.78 2.83
N GLY A 131 11.17 -6.56 3.92
CA GLY A 131 11.42 -6.06 5.28
C GLY A 131 10.35 -5.09 5.78
N MET A 132 9.16 -5.08 5.18
CA MET A 132 8.09 -4.13 5.51
C MET A 132 6.91 -4.86 6.16
N THR A 133 6.22 -4.17 7.06
CA THR A 133 4.86 -4.51 7.49
C THR A 133 3.90 -3.53 6.80
N VAL A 134 2.89 -4.04 6.10
CA VAL A 134 1.96 -3.20 5.34
C VAL A 134 0.53 -3.49 5.76
N PHE A 135 -0.19 -2.43 6.08
CA PHE A 135 -1.62 -2.46 6.37
C PHE A 135 -2.34 -1.90 5.16
N SER A 136 -3.35 -2.61 4.68
CA SER A 136 -4.14 -2.19 3.52
C SER A 136 -5.62 -2.21 3.85
N LYS A 137 -6.37 -1.20 3.40
CA LYS A 137 -7.83 -1.14 3.55
C LYS A 137 -8.50 -0.75 2.25
N LEU A 138 -9.34 -1.64 1.73
CA LEU A 138 -10.25 -1.33 0.64
C LEU A 138 -11.35 -0.37 1.16
N LEU A 139 -11.34 0.85 0.63
CA LEU A 139 -12.28 1.91 1.03
C LEU A 139 -13.62 1.77 0.31
N PHE A 140 -13.59 1.40 -0.97
CA PHE A 140 -14.77 1.02 -1.75
C PHE A 140 -14.39 0.15 -2.96
N GLY A 141 -15.40 -0.50 -3.54
CA GLY A 141 -15.27 -1.32 -4.75
C GLY A 141 -15.05 -2.80 -4.47
N THR A 142 -14.78 -3.56 -5.53
CA THR A 142 -14.40 -4.97 -5.51
C THR A 142 -13.02 -5.16 -6.13
N MET A 143 -12.11 -5.73 -5.37
CA MET A 143 -10.72 -5.98 -5.74
C MET A 143 -10.44 -7.48 -5.69
N HIS A 144 -9.90 -8.03 -6.75
CA HIS A 144 -9.29 -9.35 -6.74
C HIS A 144 -7.86 -9.24 -6.21
N ILE A 145 -7.54 -10.03 -5.19
CA ILE A 145 -6.22 -10.07 -4.56
C ILE A 145 -5.69 -11.48 -4.66
N LYS A 146 -4.49 -11.62 -5.24
CA LYS A 146 -3.71 -12.85 -5.19
C LYS A 146 -2.39 -12.57 -4.50
N SER A 147 -2.03 -13.34 -3.48
CA SER A 147 -0.84 -13.11 -2.66
C SER A 147 -0.11 -14.39 -2.30
N TYR A 148 1.17 -14.23 -1.97
CA TYR A 148 2.13 -15.31 -1.79
C TYR A 148 3.13 -14.99 -0.70
N ASP A 149 3.65 -16.03 -0.06
CA ASP A 149 4.90 -15.98 0.70
C ASP A 149 5.88 -17.02 0.18
N TRP A 150 7.18 -16.73 0.34
CA TRP A 150 8.22 -17.68 -0.03
C TRP A 150 8.11 -18.96 0.78
N VAL A 151 8.36 -20.10 0.14
CA VAL A 151 8.40 -21.38 0.85
C VAL A 151 9.67 -21.47 1.69
N VAL A 152 9.49 -21.62 3.01
CA VAL A 152 10.59 -21.74 4.00
C VAL A 152 10.43 -22.97 4.91
N ASP A 153 9.30 -23.66 4.83
CA ASP A 153 8.88 -24.76 5.70
C ASP A 153 9.15 -26.16 5.10
N LEU A 154 9.69 -26.23 3.87
CA LEU A 154 10.12 -27.49 3.28
C LEU A 154 11.45 -27.98 3.88
N PRO A 155 11.74 -29.30 3.85
CA PRO A 155 13.02 -29.84 4.28
C PRO A 155 14.19 -29.09 3.63
N PRO A 156 15.30 -28.79 4.34
CA PRO A 156 16.38 -27.92 3.84
C PRO A 156 17.03 -28.35 2.51
N GLN A 157 16.85 -29.61 2.12
CA GLN A 157 17.38 -30.17 0.88
C GLN A 157 16.42 -30.04 -0.30
N SER A 158 15.21 -29.52 -0.08
CA SER A 158 14.20 -29.37 -1.11
C SER A 158 14.58 -28.18 -2.00
N PRO A 159 14.70 -28.38 -3.32
CA PRO A 159 15.06 -27.30 -4.23
C PRO A 159 13.87 -26.36 -4.43
N THR A 160 13.87 -25.24 -3.70
CA THR A 160 12.87 -24.16 -3.84
C THR A 160 13.27 -23.10 -4.86
N ILE A 161 14.41 -23.27 -5.51
CA ILE A 161 14.95 -22.37 -6.53
C ILE A 161 15.31 -23.19 -7.77
N VAL A 162 14.80 -22.78 -8.93
CA VAL A 162 15.13 -23.35 -10.24
C VAL A 162 15.88 -22.31 -11.05
N LYS A 163 17.08 -22.69 -11.51
CA LYS A 163 17.89 -21.85 -12.39
C LYS A 163 17.59 -22.20 -13.84
N PRO A 164 17.06 -21.28 -14.65
CA PRO A 164 16.93 -21.50 -16.08
C PRO A 164 18.29 -21.85 -16.69
N SER A 165 18.31 -22.68 -17.73
CA SER A 165 19.53 -23.08 -18.43
C SER A 165 20.27 -21.91 -19.11
N GLU A 166 19.58 -20.79 -19.30
CA GLU A 166 20.12 -19.58 -19.90
C GLU A 166 20.63 -18.62 -18.82
N SER A 167 21.91 -18.26 -18.90
CA SER A 167 22.68 -17.51 -17.90
C SER A 167 22.26 -16.03 -17.71
N GLN A 168 21.15 -15.61 -18.30
CA GLN A 168 20.64 -14.24 -18.28
C GLN A 168 19.19 -14.12 -17.80
N VAL A 169 18.53 -15.24 -17.49
CA VAL A 169 17.15 -15.24 -17.03
C VAL A 169 17.14 -15.34 -15.50
N PRO A 170 16.37 -14.50 -14.78
CA PRO A 170 16.26 -14.59 -13.32
C PRO A 170 15.79 -15.97 -12.86
N ASP A 171 16.27 -16.35 -11.67
CA ASP A 171 15.90 -17.61 -11.02
C ASP A 171 14.39 -17.65 -10.74
N LEU A 172 13.80 -18.84 -10.86
CA LEU A 172 12.44 -19.13 -10.41
C LEU A 172 12.49 -19.55 -8.95
N ARG A 173 11.65 -18.95 -8.11
CA ARG A 173 11.55 -19.29 -6.69
C ARG A 173 10.14 -19.74 -6.34
N LEU A 174 10.06 -20.83 -5.58
CA LEU A 174 8.80 -21.42 -5.14
C LEU A 174 8.15 -20.54 -4.06
N ALA A 175 6.86 -20.28 -4.22
CA ALA A 175 6.05 -19.60 -3.22
C ALA A 175 4.73 -20.34 -2.97
N LYS A 176 4.16 -20.08 -1.80
CA LYS A 176 2.87 -20.61 -1.37
C LYS A 176 1.81 -19.52 -1.53
N VAL A 177 0.72 -19.84 -2.21
CA VAL A 177 -0.46 -18.98 -2.32
C VAL A 177 -1.08 -18.80 -0.93
N LYS A 178 -1.33 -17.55 -0.55
CA LYS A 178 -1.94 -17.15 0.74
C LYS A 178 -3.36 -16.66 0.56
N VAL A 179 -3.60 -15.91 -0.50
CA VAL A 179 -4.92 -15.39 -0.87
C VAL A 179 -5.05 -15.51 -2.38
N ASP A 180 -6.23 -15.89 -2.85
CA ASP A 180 -6.65 -15.82 -4.26
C ASP A 180 -8.17 -15.65 -4.26
N ALA A 181 -8.64 -14.41 -4.11
CA ALA A 181 -10.06 -14.13 -3.87
C ALA A 181 -10.46 -12.69 -4.19
N ASP A 182 -11.76 -12.51 -4.42
CA ASP A 182 -12.39 -11.19 -4.55
C ASP A 182 -12.80 -10.65 -3.16
N PHE A 183 -12.42 -9.41 -2.90
CA PHE A 183 -12.79 -8.65 -1.70
C PHE A 183 -13.66 -7.48 -2.10
N THR A 184 -14.83 -7.34 -1.46
CA THR A 184 -15.76 -6.24 -1.71
C THR A 184 -15.93 -5.40 -0.45
N ALA A 185 -15.78 -4.09 -0.57
CA ALA A 185 -16.02 -3.17 0.54
C ALA A 185 -17.52 -3.12 0.93
N PRO A 186 -17.87 -2.98 2.22
CA PRO A 186 -16.96 -2.85 3.35
C PRO A 186 -16.31 -4.19 3.73
N CYS A 187 -14.99 -4.18 3.94
CA CYS A 187 -14.23 -5.31 4.45
C CYS A 187 -13.19 -4.82 5.47
N ASN A 188 -12.73 -5.74 6.33
CA ASN A 188 -11.69 -5.45 7.32
C ASN A 188 -10.36 -5.11 6.62
N PRO A 189 -9.48 -4.32 7.26
CA PRO A 189 -8.10 -4.14 6.79
C PRO A 189 -7.34 -5.47 6.75
N SER A 190 -6.49 -5.64 5.75
CA SER A 190 -5.51 -6.71 5.69
C SER A 190 -4.15 -6.24 6.22
N ILE A 191 -3.31 -7.20 6.62
CA ILE A 191 -1.92 -6.96 7.01
C ILE A 191 -1.03 -8.01 6.36
N LEU A 192 0.13 -7.57 5.89
CA LEU A 192 1.25 -8.44 5.52
C LEU A 192 2.48 -8.08 6.36
N TYR A 193 3.37 -9.05 6.48
CA TYR A 193 4.62 -9.00 7.23
C TYR A 193 5.81 -9.24 6.28
N PRO A 194 7.06 -9.07 6.76
CA PRO A 194 8.24 -9.32 5.93
C PRO A 194 8.32 -10.73 5.33
N GLU A 195 7.79 -11.75 6.02
CA GLU A 195 7.89 -13.16 5.63
C GLU A 195 6.57 -13.95 5.79
N ASP A 196 5.45 -13.26 6.03
CA ASP A 196 4.13 -13.90 6.16
C ASP A 196 2.99 -12.93 5.79
N GLY A 197 1.77 -13.44 5.63
CA GLY A 197 0.57 -12.66 5.31
C GLY A 197 0.45 -12.27 3.83
N GLY A 198 1.27 -12.85 2.94
CA GLY A 198 1.27 -12.55 1.51
C GLY A 198 2.13 -11.33 1.17
N ASN A 199 3.43 -11.39 1.49
CA ASN A 199 4.39 -10.32 1.21
C ASN A 199 4.47 -9.98 -0.28
N MET A 200 4.30 -10.97 -1.15
CA MET A 200 4.13 -10.73 -2.58
C MET A 200 2.65 -10.71 -2.92
N HIS A 201 2.17 -9.68 -3.60
CA HIS A 201 0.76 -9.65 -4.02
C HIS A 201 0.53 -8.89 -5.33
N VAL A 202 -0.60 -9.19 -5.95
CA VAL A 202 -1.17 -8.48 -7.10
C VAL A 202 -2.56 -7.99 -6.75
N PHE A 203 -2.86 -6.75 -7.11
CA PHE A 203 -4.19 -6.17 -7.01
C PHE A 203 -4.79 -6.03 -8.40
N THR A 204 -5.98 -6.57 -8.62
CA THR A 204 -6.75 -6.42 -9.86
C THR A 204 -8.13 -5.88 -9.55
N ALA A 205 -8.39 -4.64 -9.98
CA ALA A 205 -9.66 -3.97 -9.75
C ALA A 205 -10.78 -4.60 -10.59
N VAL A 206 -11.76 -5.24 -9.94
CA VAL A 206 -12.96 -5.79 -10.61
C VAL A 206 -13.94 -4.67 -10.92
N THR A 207 -14.14 -3.76 -9.97
CA THR A 207 -14.84 -2.48 -10.17
C THR A 207 -13.86 -1.32 -10.02
N ALA A 208 -14.33 -0.08 -10.11
CA ALA A 208 -13.57 1.05 -9.59
C ALA A 208 -13.29 0.82 -8.09
N CYS A 209 -12.04 0.98 -7.68
CA CYS A 209 -11.59 0.72 -6.32
C CYS A 209 -10.69 1.84 -5.81
N ALA A 210 -10.81 2.13 -4.52
CA ALA A 210 -9.79 2.85 -3.77
C ALA A 210 -9.36 2.03 -2.57
N PHE A 211 -8.07 1.92 -2.33
CA PHE A 211 -7.55 1.34 -1.10
C PHE A 211 -6.46 2.23 -0.52
N LEU A 212 -6.41 2.25 0.82
CA LEU A 212 -5.47 3.00 1.63
C LEU A 212 -4.40 2.05 2.15
N ASP A 213 -3.15 2.39 1.89
CA ASP A 213 -1.98 1.65 2.36
C ASP A 213 -1.21 2.46 3.39
N VAL A 214 -0.73 1.74 4.41
CA VAL A 214 0.25 2.21 5.39
C VAL A 214 1.43 1.26 5.40
N LEU A 215 2.59 1.74 4.96
CA LEU A 215 3.82 0.95 4.83
C LEU A 215 4.76 1.33 5.98
N GLY A 216 5.29 0.34 6.70
CA GLY A 216 6.27 0.54 7.75
C GLY A 216 7.44 -0.45 7.66
N PRO A 217 8.67 -0.01 7.35
CA PRO A 217 9.03 1.28 6.74
C PRO A 217 8.61 1.37 5.25
N PRO A 218 8.76 2.54 4.58
CA PRO A 218 8.58 2.65 3.13
C PRO A 218 9.71 1.97 2.34
N TYR A 219 9.48 1.78 1.04
CA TYR A 219 10.53 1.40 0.09
C TYR A 219 11.70 2.40 0.13
N SER A 220 12.92 1.91 -0.09
CA SER A 220 14.16 2.69 -0.13
C SER A 220 15.22 1.91 -0.89
N ASP A 221 15.61 2.40 -2.06
CA ASP A 221 16.65 1.76 -2.87
C ASP A 221 18.01 1.77 -2.13
N VAL A 222 18.29 2.84 -1.37
CA VAL A 222 19.53 3.00 -0.59
C VAL A 222 19.62 1.96 0.53
N ASP A 223 18.49 1.64 1.16
CA ASP A 223 18.44 0.64 2.24
C ASP A 223 18.17 -0.78 1.72
N GLY A 224 18.20 -0.99 0.40
CA GLY A 224 17.95 -2.29 -0.24
C GLY A 224 16.49 -2.73 -0.25
N ARG A 225 15.55 -1.87 0.14
CA ARG A 225 14.10 -2.12 0.11
C ARG A 225 13.50 -1.65 -1.21
N HIS A 226 13.95 -2.21 -2.33
CA HIS A 226 13.39 -1.90 -3.64
C HIS A 226 12.13 -2.74 -3.89
N CYS A 227 11.20 -2.21 -4.67
CA CYS A 227 10.01 -2.94 -5.11
C CYS A 227 10.37 -3.82 -6.30
N THR A 228 10.42 -5.13 -6.10
CA THR A 228 10.68 -6.12 -7.14
C THR A 228 9.36 -6.65 -7.67
N TYR A 229 9.27 -6.80 -8.99
CA TYR A 229 8.08 -7.33 -9.65
C TYR A 229 8.31 -8.74 -10.16
N TYR A 230 7.23 -9.51 -10.25
CA TYR A 230 7.29 -10.92 -10.60
C TYR A 230 6.29 -11.31 -11.69
N THR A 231 6.57 -12.44 -12.32
CA THR A 231 5.61 -13.26 -13.08
C THR A 231 5.41 -14.55 -12.32
N ASP A 232 4.15 -14.92 -12.08
CA ASP A 232 3.75 -16.19 -11.51
C ASP A 232 3.55 -17.25 -12.60
N TYR A 233 3.91 -18.50 -12.28
CA TYR A 233 3.69 -19.66 -13.12
C TYR A 233 3.12 -20.81 -12.28
N PRO A 234 2.15 -21.58 -12.83
CA PRO A 234 1.66 -22.79 -12.17
C PRO A 234 2.79 -23.72 -11.75
N PHE A 235 2.66 -24.35 -10.57
CA PHE A 235 3.64 -25.32 -10.08
C PHE A 235 4.00 -26.40 -11.11
N SER A 236 2.98 -26.91 -11.83
CA SER A 236 3.10 -27.95 -12.85
C SER A 236 3.95 -27.58 -14.07
N ASN A 237 4.27 -26.31 -14.26
CA ASN A 237 5.10 -25.88 -15.39
C ASN A 237 6.55 -26.32 -15.25
N PHE A 238 7.02 -26.60 -14.03
CA PHE A 238 8.42 -26.95 -13.76
C PHE A 238 8.50 -28.20 -12.89
N SER A 239 9.05 -29.28 -13.44
CA SER A 239 9.35 -30.50 -12.69
C SER A 239 10.76 -30.41 -12.11
N VAL A 240 10.88 -30.45 -10.78
CA VAL A 240 12.16 -30.31 -10.08
C VAL A 240 12.50 -31.59 -9.33
N GLU A 241 13.63 -32.20 -9.67
CA GLU A 241 14.11 -33.41 -8.99
C GLU A 241 14.36 -33.13 -7.50
N GLY A 242 13.83 -33.98 -6.61
CA GLY A 242 13.98 -33.81 -5.16
C GLY A 242 12.95 -32.89 -4.50
N LEU A 243 12.04 -32.28 -5.27
CA LEU A 243 10.89 -31.55 -4.74
C LEU A 243 9.64 -32.44 -4.83
N SER A 244 9.19 -32.97 -3.69
CA SER A 244 7.95 -33.77 -3.60
C SER A 244 6.90 -33.01 -2.81
N ILE A 245 5.90 -32.48 -3.51
CA ILE A 245 4.70 -31.88 -2.92
C ILE A 245 3.53 -32.84 -3.18
N PRO A 246 2.65 -33.12 -2.19
CA PRO A 246 1.44 -33.91 -2.43
C PRO A 246 0.61 -33.33 -3.57
N GLU A 247 0.06 -34.18 -4.45
CA GLU A 247 -0.71 -33.69 -5.61
C GLU A 247 -1.92 -32.82 -5.21
N GLU A 248 -2.49 -33.07 -4.04
CA GLU A 248 -3.58 -32.27 -3.45
C GLU A 248 -3.17 -30.82 -3.14
N ASP A 249 -1.88 -30.58 -2.91
CA ASP A 249 -1.31 -29.27 -2.60
C ASP A 249 -0.72 -28.56 -3.83
N ASN A 250 -0.73 -29.18 -5.02
CA ASN A 250 -0.14 -28.59 -6.24
C ASN A 250 -0.74 -27.21 -6.58
N ASN A 251 -2.01 -26.98 -6.26
CA ASN A 251 -2.69 -25.70 -6.51
C ASN A 251 -2.36 -24.63 -5.45
N VAL A 252 -1.65 -25.00 -4.39
CA VAL A 252 -1.26 -24.11 -3.28
C VAL A 252 0.13 -23.50 -3.53
N TYR A 253 0.89 -24.02 -4.48
CA TYR A 253 2.23 -23.55 -4.81
C TYR A 253 2.29 -23.00 -6.22
N GLU A 254 3.13 -21.98 -6.42
CA GLU A 254 3.44 -21.40 -7.72
C GLU A 254 4.92 -20.97 -7.76
N TRP A 255 5.45 -20.82 -8.96
CA TRP A 255 6.80 -20.30 -9.19
C TRP A 255 6.73 -18.81 -9.51
N LEU A 256 7.52 -18.00 -8.81
CA LEU A 256 7.70 -16.60 -9.16
C LEU A 256 9.06 -16.38 -9.79
N GLN A 257 9.08 -15.57 -10.84
CA GLN A 257 10.30 -15.11 -11.50
C GLN A 257 10.34 -13.59 -11.53
N GLU A 258 11.47 -13.01 -11.15
CA GLU A 258 11.65 -11.55 -11.21
C GLU A 258 11.55 -11.04 -12.65
N LYS A 259 11.01 -9.82 -12.81
CA LYS A 259 10.96 -9.13 -14.10
C LYS A 259 11.28 -7.65 -13.94
N ASP A 260 12.04 -7.13 -14.90
CA ASP A 260 12.42 -5.71 -14.93
C ASP A 260 11.38 -4.81 -15.62
N GLN A 261 10.65 -5.36 -16.59
CA GLN A 261 9.76 -4.58 -17.44
C GLN A 261 8.31 -4.58 -16.95
N LEU A 262 7.80 -3.38 -16.73
CA LEU A 262 6.38 -3.09 -16.49
C LEU A 262 5.82 -2.25 -17.63
N GLU A 263 5.89 -2.76 -18.86
CA GLU A 263 5.53 -2.01 -20.07
C GLU A 263 4.10 -1.41 -20.00
N ASP A 264 3.24 -1.99 -19.16
CA ASP A 264 1.84 -1.59 -19.00
C ASP A 264 1.51 -0.86 -17.68
N LEU A 265 2.43 -0.74 -16.71
CA LEU A 265 2.12 -0.08 -15.43
C LEU A 265 2.21 1.44 -15.56
N LYS A 266 1.08 2.12 -15.42
CA LYS A 266 1.01 3.59 -15.43
C LYS A 266 0.44 4.09 -14.12
N VAL A 267 1.32 4.50 -13.21
CA VAL A 267 0.95 5.16 -11.94
C VAL A 267 1.24 6.65 -12.04
N GLU A 268 0.24 7.49 -11.76
CA GLU A 268 0.40 8.93 -11.62
C GLU A 268 0.30 9.33 -10.16
N GLY A 269 1.35 9.95 -9.64
CA GLY A 269 1.33 10.59 -8.34
C GLY A 269 0.55 11.90 -8.37
N LYS A 270 -0.33 12.10 -7.39
CA LYS A 270 -0.97 13.38 -7.09
C LYS A 270 -0.86 13.67 -5.60
N MET A 271 -0.90 14.96 -5.27
CA MET A 271 -1.01 15.38 -3.89
C MET A 271 -2.43 15.14 -3.39
N TYR A 272 -2.53 14.59 -2.19
CA TYR A 272 -3.78 14.41 -1.48
C TYR A 272 -4.47 15.76 -1.19
N SER A 273 -5.79 15.84 -1.46
CA SER A 273 -6.58 17.07 -1.33
C SER A 273 -7.58 17.07 -0.17
N GLY A 274 -7.64 15.98 0.61
CA GLY A 274 -8.55 15.86 1.74
C GLY A 274 -8.08 16.59 3.01
N PRO A 275 -8.66 16.28 4.18
CA PRO A 275 -8.29 16.94 5.44
C PRO A 275 -6.79 16.92 5.72
N THR A 276 -6.20 18.09 5.96
CA THR A 276 -4.76 18.26 6.17
C THR A 276 -4.26 17.55 7.42
N ILE A 277 -3.12 16.86 7.30
CA ILE A 277 -2.37 16.35 8.44
C ILE A 277 -1.48 17.45 9.00
N VAL A 278 -1.46 17.60 10.32
CA VAL A 278 -0.58 18.51 11.04
C VAL A 278 0.49 17.70 11.76
N GLU A 279 1.75 17.94 11.41
CA GLU A 279 2.91 17.44 12.16
C GLU A 279 3.16 18.36 13.34
N ASN A 280 2.84 17.90 14.55
CA ASN A 280 3.23 18.56 15.80
C ASN A 280 4.55 18.02 16.33
#